data_AF-A0A2U1K0C3-F1
#
_entry.id   AF-A0A2U1K0C3-F1
#
_cell.length_a   1.000
_cell.length_b   1.000
_cell.length_c   1.000
_cell.angle_alpha   90.00
_cell.angle_beta   90.00
_cell.angle_gamma   90.00
#
_symmetry.space_group_name_H-M   'P 1'
#
loop_
_entity.id
_entity.type
_entity.pdbx_description
1 polymer ?
#
loop_
_entity_poly.entity_id
_entity_poly.type
_entity_poly.pdbx_seq_one_letter_code
_entity_poly.pdbx_strand_id
1 'polypeptide(L)' 'MTIEQIKKKTQYGDYTLLGQVLGLNAPAAKMRFLRGDEKAKETLLKIIENREELIKEFKEIDETTEDKF' A
#
# COMPACT_ATOMS: atom_id res chain seq x y z
N MET A 1 6.85 -12.19 -0.39
CA MET A 1 5.44 -12.48 -0.06
C MET A 1 4.73 -13.08 -1.27
N THR A 2 3.77 -13.98 -1.05
CA THR A 2 2.88 -14.48 -2.11
C THR A 2 1.83 -13.44 -2.49
N ILE A 3 1.20 -13.57 -3.67
CA ILE A 3 0.11 -12.69 -4.10
C ILE A 3 -1.02 -12.66 -3.05
N GLU A 4 -1.38 -13.82 -2.49
CA GLU A 4 -2.43 -13.89 -1.46
C GLU A 4 -2.05 -13.18 -0.15
N GLN A 5 -0.77 -13.23 0.25
CA GLN A 5 -0.31 -12.46 1.40
C GLN A 5 -0.36 -10.95 1.15
N ILE A 6 0.04 -10.51 -0.05
CA ILE A 6 -0.01 -9.09 -0.43
C ILE A 6 -1.47 -8.61 -0.48
N LYS A 7 -2.37 -9.40 -1.08
CA LYS A 7 -3.81 -9.10 -1.14
C LYS A 7 -4.42 -8.88 0.24
N LYS A 8 -4.05 -9.70 1.24
CA LYS A 8 -4.55 -9.55 2.61
C LYS A 8 -4.16 -8.22 3.26
N LYS A 9 -2.99 -7.67 2.91
CA LYS A 9 -2.51 -6.37 3.40
C LYS A 9 -2.99 -5.18 2.58
N THR A 10 -3.39 -5.42 1.33
CA THR A 10 -3.74 -4.36 0.38
C THR A 10 -5.05 -3.69 0.75
N GLN A 11 -5.06 -2.36 0.78
CA GLN A 11 -6.27 -1.54 0.86
C GLN A 11 -6.68 -1.03 -0.53
N TYR A 12 -7.93 -0.62 -0.72
CA TYR A 12 -8.38 -0.13 -2.03
C TYR A 12 -7.59 1.11 -2.51
N GLY A 13 -7.21 1.99 -1.58
CA GLY A 13 -6.35 3.15 -1.87
C GLY A 13 -5.00 2.76 -2.47
N ASP A 14 -4.43 1.63 -2.06
CA ASP A 14 -3.13 1.15 -2.56
C ASP A 14 -3.19 0.83 -4.07
N TYR A 15 -4.34 0.31 -4.56
CA TYR A 15 -4.53 0.09 -6.01
C TYR A 15 -4.67 1.39 -6.79
N THR A 16 -5.17 2.45 -6.16
CA THR A 16 -5.26 3.78 -6.79
C THR A 16 -3.86 4.35 -6.99
N LEU A 17 -3.02 4.29 -5.95
CA LEU A 17 -1.63 4.73 -6.05
C LEU A 17 -0.82 3.84 -7.01
N LEU A 18 -1.04 2.52 -6.99
CA LEU A 18 -0.44 1.61 -7.96
C LEU A 18 -0.80 2.00 -9.40
N GLY A 19 -2.06 2.36 -9.64
CA GLY A 19 -2.51 2.89 -10.94
C GLY A 19 -1.72 4.12 -11.35
N GLN A 20 -1.60 5.12 -10.47
CA GLN A 20 -0.83 6.34 -10.74
C GLN A 20 0.63 6.04 -11.08
N VAL A 21 1.29 5.16 -10.30
CA VAL A 21 2.69 4.77 -10.54
C VAL A 21 2.87 4.04 -11.87
N LEU A 22 1.90 3.21 -12.26
CA LEU A 22 1.96 2.42 -13.50
C LEU A 22 1.41 3.16 -14.73
N GLY A 23 0.85 4.37 -14.57
CA GLY A 23 0.15 5.08 -15.65
C GLY A 23 -1.17 4.41 -16.06
N LEU A 24 -1.86 3.77 -15.12
CA LEU A 24 -3.09 3.01 -15.30
C LEU A 24 -4.20 3.51 -14.37
N ASN A 25 -5.46 3.12 -14.62
CA ASN A 25 -6.50 3.24 -13.61
C ASN A 25 -6.40 2.12 -12.56
N ALA A 26 -7.04 2.31 -11.40
CA ALA A 26 -6.95 1.35 -10.29
C ALA A 26 -7.43 -0.08 -10.66
N PRO A 27 -8.55 -0.28 -11.39
CA PRO A 27 -8.95 -1.61 -11.84
C PRO A 27 -7.91 -2.31 -12.72
N ALA A 28 -7.31 -1.59 -13.68
CA ALA A 28 -6.29 -2.14 -14.57
C ALA A 28 -5.01 -2.50 -13.79
N ALA A 29 -4.60 -1.65 -12.84
CA ALA A 29 -3.46 -1.90 -11.96
C ALA A 29 -3.67 -3.14 -11.08
N LYS A 30 -4.87 -3.28 -10.48
CA LYS A 30 -5.28 -4.47 -9.73
C LYS A 30 -5.19 -5.72 -10.59
N MET A 31 -5.75 -5.68 -11.80
CA MET A 31 -5.73 -6.84 -12.71
C MET A 31 -4.30 -7.23 -13.11
N ARG A 32 -3.42 -6.24 -13.33
CA ARG A 32 -2.02 -6.48 -13.64
C ARG A 32 -1.28 -7.18 -12.50
N PHE A 33 -1.49 -6.73 -11.27
CA PHE A 33 -0.99 -7.40 -10.07
C PHE A 33 -1.53 -8.83 -9.92
N LEU A 34 -2.85 -9.04 -10.10
CA LEU A 34 -3.47 -10.37 -9.99
C LEU A 34 -2.96 -11.38 -11.03
N ARG A 35 -2.46 -10.90 -12.18
CA ARG A 35 -1.82 -11.73 -13.22
C ARG A 35 -0.37 -12.10 -12.90
N GLY A 36 0.18 -11.64 -11.77
CA GLY A 36 1.54 -11.92 -11.36
C GLY A 36 2.59 -11.07 -12.09
N ASP A 37 2.23 -9.89 -12.59
CA ASP A 37 3.22 -8.95 -13.11
C ASP A 37 4.16 -8.53 -11.96
N GLU A 38 5.44 -8.89 -12.08
CA GLU A 38 6.41 -8.70 -11.00
C GLU A 38 6.62 -7.21 -10.68
N LYS A 39 6.58 -6.33 -11.68
CA LYS A 39 6.68 -4.88 -11.44
C LYS A 39 5.49 -4.37 -10.63
N ALA A 40 4.27 -4.78 -10.95
CA ALA A 40 3.08 -4.41 -10.19
C ALA A 40 3.12 -4.96 -8.76
N LYS A 41 3.64 -6.17 -8.57
CA LYS A 41 3.81 -6.81 -7.26
C LYS A 41 4.84 -6.07 -6.38
N GLU A 42 6.02 -5.79 -6.90
CA GLU A 42 7.06 -5.04 -6.20
C GLU A 42 6.57 -3.62 -5.84
N THR A 43 5.92 -2.95 -6.78
CA THR A 43 5.38 -1.61 -6.56
C THR A 43 4.30 -1.60 -5.48
N LEU A 44 3.36 -2.56 -5.54
CA LEU A 44 2.28 -2.66 -4.56
C LEU A 44 2.81 -2.98 -3.15
N LEU A 45 3.83 -3.85 -3.05
CA LEU A 45 4.47 -4.15 -1.78
C LEU A 45 5.07 -2.88 -1.14
N LYS A 46 5.81 -2.10 -1.93
CA LYS A 46 6.42 -0.84 -1.46
C LYS A 46 5.37 0.20 -1.06
N ILE A 47 4.24 0.27 -1.78
CA ILE A 47 3.11 1.14 -1.41
C ILE A 47 2.54 0.74 -0.04
N ILE A 48 2.34 -0.55 0.19
CA ILE A 48 1.80 -1.08 1.46
C ILE A 48 2.76 -0.77 2.61
N GLU A 49 4.06 -1.03 2.42
CA GLU A 49 5.10 -0.75 3.43
C GLU A 49 5.12 0.73 3.80
N ASN A 50 5.20 1.62 2.80
CA ASN A 50 5.19 3.06 3.03
C ASN A 50 3.90 3.53 3.74
N ARG A 51 2.74 2.96 3.41
CA ARG A 51 1.48 3.30 4.08
C ARG A 51 1.49 2.85 5.54
N GLU A 52 1.98 1.64 5.82
CA GLU A 52 2.08 1.11 7.19
C GLU A 52 3.05 1.95 8.04
N GLU A 53 4.20 2.33 7.48
CA GLU A 53 5.17 3.23 8.11
C GLU A 53 4.56 4.61 8.41
N LEU A 54 3.93 5.23 7.41
CA LEU A 54 3.31 6.55 7.58
C LEU A 54 2.22 6.53 8.66
N ILE A 55 1.36 5.51 8.69
CA ILE A 55 0.32 5.39 9.71
C ILE A 55 0.96 5.23 11.11
N LYS A 56 2.04 4.45 11.20
CA LYS A 56 2.74 4.24 12.46
C LYS A 56 3.37 5.54 12.98
N GLU A 57 4.06 6.28 12.11
CA GLU A 57 4.68 7.56 12.45
C GLU A 57 3.69 8.53 13.07
N PHE A 58 2.50 8.68 12.47
CA PHE A 58 1.49 9.62 12.98
C PHE A 58 0.79 9.13 14.25
N LYS A 59 0.67 7.81 14.46
CA LYS A 59 0.14 7.28 15.73
C LYS A 59 1.10 7.48 16.89
N GLU A 60 2.41 7.29 16.68
CA GLU A 60 3.42 7.54 17.71
C GLU A 60 3.50 9.03 18.08
N ILE A 61 3.29 9.93 17.10
CA ILE A 61 3.20 11.37 17.36
C ILE A 61 2.00 11.67 18.27
N ASP A 62 0.81 11.16 17.95
CA ASP A 62 -0.40 11.42 18.73
C ASP A 62 -0.26 10.96 20.20
N GLU A 63 0.28 9.75 20.43
CA GLU A 63 0.53 9.21 21.77
C GLU A 63 1.51 10.07 22.58
N THR A 64 2.57 10.61 21.96
CA THR A 64 3.53 11.49 22.65
C THR A 64 3.01 12.91 22.93
N THR A 65 1.92 13.32 22.28
CA THR A 65 1.24 14.58 22.56
C THR A 65 0.15 14.48 23.62
N GLU A 66 -0.50 13.32 23.77
CA GLU A 66 -1.53 13.10 24.81
C GLU A 66 -0.92 13.01 26.22
N ASP A 67 0.31 12.49 26.36
CA ASP A 67 1.03 12.43 27.65
C ASP A 67 1.51 13.79 28.20
N LYS A 68 1.27 14.90 27.47
CA LYS A 68 1.72 16.25 27.84
C LYS A 68 0.64 17.15 28.44
N PHE A 69 -0.58 16.64 28.67
CA PHE A 69 -1.69 17.41 29.22
C PHE A 69 -2.31 16.77 30.45
#